data_AF-A0A348N536-F1
#
_entry.id   AF-A0A348N536-F1
#
_cell.length_a   1.000
_cell.length_b   1.000
_cell.length_c   1.000
_cell.angle_alpha   90.00
_cell.angle_beta   90.00
_cell.angle_gamma   90.00
#
_symmetry.space_group_name_H-M   'P 1'
#
loop_
_entity.id
_entity.type
_entity.pdbx_description
1 polymer ?
#
loop_
_entity_poly.entity_id
_entity_poly.type
_entity_poly.pdbx_seq_one_letter_code
_entity_poly.pdbx_strand_id
1 'polypeptide(L)'
;MLNIVERNDEDLVTLKHGGNVFHDALKLVLDGETRIHVTDEEGKIPDYDLEYTENMMLFNEIARKQIYMMTKGAAIISTFLSYDENDIDNLCMEFLQQFDKAEIEVADEYSIVIAKIILKHTDIIINYTDERFEWFIEPSKRFVKVDSLPAEKEKSTLRITASVYDIGYTTRDFSRLGSVIAFQNIFFWQDFMEGKKGPFKYVEVALTQIAGIGGILSNVSMIDNAVAPKGYMAYLKPDCTRYSQELLSRYFKINPKPEDATEDNTIFIHELSIFVTTWYGCQFPANFDESIFNEKFASDLKHYADAIIGGKKVLGVLARGTDYITSKLGNDRKHATAEQMITVIQKWMDEDGYDKIFLATEDDDILKKIRAAFPKKIIAISQKRTSVKELKKAGAVLLNDYEAKKRSGQALKDALEDTTVNY
;
A
#
# COMPACT_ATOMS: atom_id res chain seq x y z
N MET A 1 -3.20 -18.05 -7.00
CA MET A 1 -3.63 -18.94 -5.91
C MET A 1 -4.30 -20.17 -6.50
N LEU A 2 -3.86 -21.36 -6.10
CA LEU A 2 -4.50 -22.63 -6.44
C LEU A 2 -5.56 -22.97 -5.37
N ASN A 3 -6.82 -23.06 -5.81
CA ASN A 3 -7.94 -23.49 -4.99
C ASN A 3 -8.09 -25.00 -5.10
N ILE A 4 -8.31 -25.68 -3.97
CA ILE A 4 -8.68 -27.10 -3.97
C ILE A 4 -10.17 -27.19 -4.27
N VAL A 5 -10.54 -27.86 -5.34
CA VAL A 5 -11.93 -28.04 -5.76
C VAL A 5 -12.22 -29.52 -6.03
N GLU A 6 -13.50 -29.88 -6.05
CA GLU A 6 -13.92 -31.23 -6.44
C GLU A 6 -13.44 -31.54 -7.86
N ARG A 7 -12.99 -32.78 -8.05
CA ARG A 7 -12.54 -33.29 -9.35
C ARG A 7 -13.65 -33.14 -10.39
N ASN A 8 -13.34 -32.59 -11.56
CA ASN A 8 -14.21 -32.66 -12.73
C ASN A 8 -13.82 -33.83 -13.65
N ASP A 9 -14.70 -34.15 -14.60
CA ASP A 9 -14.51 -35.22 -15.58
C ASP A 9 -13.84 -34.74 -16.88
N GLU A 10 -13.21 -33.55 -16.88
CA GLU A 10 -12.51 -33.04 -18.05
C GLU A 10 -11.19 -33.80 -18.27
N ASP A 11 -10.61 -33.71 -19.47
CA ASP A 11 -9.31 -34.32 -19.77
C ASP A 11 -8.21 -33.29 -19.46
N LEU A 12 -7.72 -33.28 -18.21
CA LEU A 12 -6.70 -32.34 -17.73
C LEU A 12 -5.36 -33.01 -17.46
N VAL A 13 -4.29 -32.19 -17.43
CA VAL A 13 -2.98 -32.63 -16.94
C VAL A 13 -3.12 -33.14 -15.50
N THR A 14 -2.50 -34.29 -15.23
CA THR A 14 -2.57 -34.96 -13.92
C THR A 14 -1.23 -34.89 -13.19
N LEU A 15 -1.26 -34.43 -11.95
CA LEU A 15 -0.16 -34.48 -10.99
C LEU A 15 -0.43 -35.56 -9.93
N LYS A 16 0.64 -36.02 -9.29
CA LYS A 16 0.54 -36.85 -8.10
C LYS A 16 0.44 -35.97 -6.86
N HIS A 17 -0.42 -36.34 -5.92
CA HIS A 17 -0.45 -35.72 -4.61
C HIS A 17 0.92 -35.86 -3.92
N GLY A 18 1.35 -34.83 -3.20
CA GLY A 18 2.61 -34.83 -2.47
C GLY A 18 3.01 -33.48 -1.90
N GLY A 19 4.15 -33.44 -1.21
CA GLY A 19 4.62 -32.25 -0.49
C GLY A 19 4.82 -31.00 -1.38
N ASN A 20 5.14 -31.20 -2.66
CA ASN A 20 5.44 -30.15 -3.64
C ASN A 20 4.30 -29.91 -4.65
N VAL A 21 3.11 -30.49 -4.44
CA VAL A 21 2.06 -30.48 -5.47
C VAL A 21 1.66 -29.06 -5.93
N PHE A 22 1.67 -28.07 -5.02
CA PHE A 22 1.41 -26.66 -5.39
C PHE A 22 2.53 -26.08 -6.27
N HIS A 23 3.80 -26.31 -5.91
CA HIS A 23 4.95 -25.88 -6.71
C HIS A 23 4.94 -26.51 -8.12
N ASP A 24 4.58 -27.78 -8.22
CA ASP A 24 4.49 -28.47 -9.50
C ASP A 24 3.29 -27.99 -10.32
N ALA A 25 2.15 -27.71 -9.68
CA ALA A 25 0.99 -27.11 -10.32
C ALA A 25 1.27 -25.68 -10.82
N LEU A 26 2.00 -24.85 -10.05
CA LEU A 26 2.38 -23.50 -10.48
C LEU A 26 3.27 -23.49 -11.72
N LYS A 27 4.13 -24.51 -11.92
CA LYS A 27 4.89 -24.67 -13.17
C LYS A 27 3.96 -24.89 -14.36
N LEU A 28 2.92 -25.71 -14.19
CA LEU A 28 1.91 -25.92 -15.23
C LEU A 28 1.08 -24.64 -15.48
N VAL A 29 0.80 -23.86 -14.44
CA VAL A 29 0.15 -22.55 -14.59
C VAL A 29 1.01 -21.58 -15.42
N LEU A 30 2.33 -21.59 -15.23
CA LEU A 30 3.25 -20.83 -16.07
C LEU A 30 3.23 -21.29 -17.53
N ASP A 31 2.95 -22.56 -17.78
CA ASP A 31 2.76 -23.14 -19.12
C ASP A 31 1.35 -22.90 -19.71
N GLY A 32 0.45 -22.26 -18.94
CA GLY A 32 -0.88 -21.83 -19.38
C GLY A 32 -2.04 -22.67 -18.84
N GLU A 33 -1.78 -23.68 -18.02
CA GLU A 33 -2.84 -24.48 -17.38
C GLU A 33 -3.58 -23.65 -16.32
N THR A 34 -4.89 -23.81 -16.25
CA THR A 34 -5.72 -23.12 -15.24
C THR A 34 -6.41 -24.08 -14.29
N ARG A 35 -6.41 -25.37 -14.63
CA ARG A 35 -6.99 -26.44 -13.82
C ARG A 35 -6.16 -27.72 -14.00
N ILE A 36 -5.82 -28.37 -12.90
CA ILE A 36 -4.94 -29.56 -12.89
C ILE A 36 -5.57 -30.64 -12.02
N HIS A 37 -5.62 -31.87 -12.52
CA HIS A 37 -6.03 -33.03 -11.73
C HIS A 37 -4.91 -33.43 -10.76
N VAL A 38 -5.29 -33.82 -9.55
CA VAL A 38 -4.38 -34.43 -8.58
C VAL A 38 -4.93 -35.77 -8.13
N THR A 39 -4.08 -36.79 -8.21
CA THR A 39 -4.41 -38.14 -7.78
C THR A 39 -3.49 -38.63 -6.67
N ASP A 40 -4.03 -39.45 -5.76
CA ASP A 40 -3.25 -40.15 -4.75
C ASP A 40 -3.22 -41.65 -5.08
N GLU A 41 -2.06 -42.15 -5.51
CA GLU A 41 -1.89 -43.57 -5.87
C GLU A 41 -2.11 -44.52 -4.69
N GLU A 42 -1.96 -44.02 -3.46
CA GLU A 42 -2.21 -44.79 -2.24
C GLU A 42 -3.70 -44.82 -1.85
N GLY A 43 -4.54 -43.97 -2.47
CA GLY A 43 -5.97 -43.88 -2.21
C GLY A 43 -6.33 -43.43 -0.80
N LYS A 44 -5.41 -42.74 -0.10
CA LYS A 44 -5.64 -42.18 1.24
C LYS A 44 -6.41 -40.87 1.16
N ILE A 45 -6.22 -40.12 0.09
CA ILE A 45 -6.85 -38.84 -0.17
C ILE A 45 -7.73 -38.99 -1.42
N PRO A 46 -8.96 -38.43 -1.45
CA PRO A 46 -9.77 -38.44 -2.66
C PRO A 46 -9.08 -37.64 -3.77
N ASP A 47 -9.23 -38.06 -5.02
CA ASP A 47 -8.77 -37.25 -6.14
C ASP A 47 -9.48 -35.88 -6.15
N TYR A 48 -8.75 -34.83 -6.51
CA TYR A 48 -9.23 -33.45 -6.50
C TYR A 48 -8.60 -32.65 -7.63
N ASP A 49 -9.13 -31.45 -7.88
CA ASP A 49 -8.50 -30.52 -8.82
C ASP A 49 -7.89 -29.33 -8.09
N LEU A 50 -6.83 -28.79 -8.68
CA LEU A 50 -6.30 -27.48 -8.35
C LEU A 50 -6.75 -26.48 -9.43
N GLU A 51 -7.56 -25.50 -9.05
CA GLU A 51 -8.03 -24.43 -9.94
C GLU A 51 -7.29 -23.12 -9.64
N TYR A 52 -6.52 -22.65 -10.61
CA TYR A 52 -5.77 -21.40 -10.49
C TYR A 52 -6.68 -20.19 -10.68
N THR A 53 -6.65 -19.29 -9.70
CA THR A 53 -7.22 -17.95 -9.82
C THR A 53 -6.12 -16.92 -9.59
N GLU A 54 -5.97 -15.98 -10.52
CA GLU A 54 -5.10 -14.82 -10.34
C GLU A 54 -5.59 -14.01 -9.13
N ASN A 55 -4.67 -13.59 -8.25
CA ASN A 55 -5.06 -13.04 -6.95
C ASN A 55 -5.94 -11.79 -7.06
N MET A 56 -5.71 -10.92 -8.05
CA MET A 56 -6.57 -9.75 -8.29
C MET A 56 -7.98 -10.13 -8.80
N MET A 57 -8.15 -11.31 -9.38
CA MET A 57 -9.43 -11.83 -9.86
C MET A 57 -10.32 -12.36 -8.73
N LEU A 58 -9.76 -12.57 -7.53
CA LEU A 58 -10.53 -12.92 -6.33
C LEU A 58 -11.47 -11.78 -5.89
N PHE A 59 -11.12 -10.53 -6.20
CA PHE A 59 -12.02 -9.40 -6.00
C PHE A 59 -13.11 -9.38 -7.07
N ASN A 60 -14.35 -9.13 -6.64
CA ASN A 60 -15.45 -8.86 -7.58
C ASN A 60 -15.13 -7.67 -8.51
N GLU A 61 -15.81 -7.62 -9.65
CA GLU A 61 -15.53 -6.63 -10.72
C GLU A 61 -15.62 -5.17 -10.23
N ILE A 62 -16.58 -4.87 -9.35
CA ILE A 62 -16.80 -3.51 -8.83
C ILE A 62 -15.60 -3.08 -7.97
N ALA A 63 -15.21 -3.93 -7.01
CA ALA A 63 -14.08 -3.68 -6.13
C ALA A 63 -12.77 -3.59 -6.94
N ARG A 64 -12.55 -4.51 -7.87
CA ARG A 64 -11.35 -4.52 -8.73
C ARG A 64 -11.25 -3.26 -9.60
N LYS A 65 -12.35 -2.81 -10.22
CA LYS A 65 -12.38 -1.54 -10.98
C LYS A 65 -12.03 -0.34 -10.10
N GLN A 66 -12.53 -0.32 -8.87
CA GLN A 66 -12.21 0.76 -7.93
C GLN A 66 -10.74 0.72 -7.52
N ILE A 67 -10.17 -0.45 -7.25
CA ILE A 67 -8.75 -0.62 -6.95
C ILE A 67 -7.92 -0.09 -8.11
N TYR A 68 -8.13 -0.58 -9.33
CA TYR A 68 -7.38 -0.14 -10.51
C TYR A 68 -7.53 1.36 -10.78
N MET A 69 -8.69 1.95 -10.52
CA MET A 69 -8.86 3.39 -10.61
C MET A 69 -7.98 4.13 -9.59
N MET A 70 -7.88 3.64 -8.36
CA MET A 70 -7.07 4.24 -7.28
C MET A 70 -5.56 4.01 -7.47
N THR A 71 -5.16 2.90 -8.09
CA THR A 71 -3.76 2.50 -8.30
C THR A 71 -3.25 2.78 -9.72
N LYS A 72 -4.08 3.35 -10.60
CA LYS A 72 -3.81 3.49 -12.05
C LYS A 72 -3.44 2.17 -12.73
N GLY A 73 -4.14 1.10 -12.36
CA GLY A 73 -3.99 -0.22 -12.96
C GLY A 73 -2.98 -1.13 -12.27
N ALA A 74 -2.24 -0.66 -11.26
CA ALA A 74 -1.35 -1.52 -10.48
C ALA A 74 -2.17 -2.47 -9.57
N ALA A 75 -1.64 -3.66 -9.28
CA ALA A 75 -2.24 -4.58 -8.34
C ALA A 75 -1.99 -4.12 -6.89
N ILE A 76 -2.74 -4.71 -5.95
CA ILE A 76 -2.52 -4.53 -4.51
C ILE A 76 -2.07 -5.85 -3.83
N ILE A 77 -2.01 -6.92 -4.62
CA ILE A 77 -1.56 -8.26 -4.25
C ILE A 77 -0.71 -8.81 -5.39
N SER A 78 0.47 -9.32 -5.07
CA SER A 78 1.35 -10.02 -6.01
C SER A 78 0.71 -11.32 -6.50
N THR A 79 1.11 -11.83 -7.66
CA THR A 79 0.52 -13.05 -8.24
C THR A 79 1.06 -14.35 -7.61
N PHE A 80 2.29 -14.34 -7.09
CA PHE A 80 2.99 -15.49 -6.50
C PHE A 80 2.94 -16.77 -7.38
N LEU A 81 3.55 -16.72 -8.57
CA LEU A 81 3.71 -17.88 -9.46
C LEU A 81 4.92 -18.76 -9.11
N SER A 82 5.73 -18.32 -8.16
CA SER A 82 6.86 -19.04 -7.59
C SER A 82 7.17 -18.44 -6.21
N TYR A 83 7.53 -19.28 -5.26
CA TYR A 83 7.97 -18.91 -3.91
C TYR A 83 8.78 -20.05 -3.30
N ASP A 84 9.53 -19.78 -2.23
CA ASP A 84 10.30 -20.78 -1.48
C ASP A 84 10.02 -20.63 0.02
N GLU A 85 9.18 -21.49 0.58
CA GLU A 85 8.88 -21.51 2.01
C GLU A 85 10.09 -21.86 2.91
N ASN A 86 11.23 -22.25 2.33
CA ASN A 86 12.47 -22.52 3.06
C ASN A 86 13.44 -21.34 3.06
N ASP A 87 13.18 -20.28 2.28
CA ASP A 87 14.01 -19.07 2.23
C ASP A 87 13.66 -18.10 3.37
N ILE A 88 13.95 -18.52 4.60
CA ILE A 88 13.55 -17.82 5.83
C ILE A 88 14.08 -16.38 5.89
N ASP A 89 15.25 -16.11 5.31
CA ASP A 89 15.85 -14.78 5.27
C ASP A 89 14.98 -13.76 4.50
N ASN A 90 14.13 -14.26 3.59
CA ASN A 90 13.20 -13.49 2.78
C ASN A 90 11.73 -13.77 3.11
N LEU A 91 11.46 -14.46 4.22
CA LEU A 91 10.12 -14.48 4.82
C LEU A 91 10.03 -13.37 5.88
N CYS A 92 8.90 -12.67 5.96
CA CYS A 92 8.65 -11.73 7.04
C CYS A 92 8.21 -12.46 8.31
N MET A 93 9.16 -13.10 8.99
CA MET A 93 8.88 -13.84 10.22
C MET A 93 8.44 -12.93 11.37
N GLU A 94 8.82 -11.64 11.35
CA GLU A 94 8.38 -10.63 12.32
C GLU A 94 6.86 -10.46 12.32
N PHE A 95 6.22 -10.66 11.16
CA PHE A 95 4.76 -10.65 11.07
C PHE A 95 4.14 -11.75 11.93
N LEU A 96 4.74 -12.95 11.95
CA LEU A 96 4.22 -14.08 12.74
C LEU A 96 4.53 -13.96 14.24
N GLN A 97 5.63 -13.28 14.60
CA GLN A 97 6.06 -13.11 16.00
C GLN A 97 5.07 -12.34 16.88
N GLN A 98 4.11 -11.62 16.29
CA GLN A 98 3.08 -10.91 17.06
C GLN A 98 1.93 -11.80 17.54
N PHE A 99 1.91 -13.08 17.14
CA PHE A 99 0.82 -14.00 17.42
C PHE A 99 1.26 -15.19 18.27
N ASP A 100 0.40 -15.59 19.20
CA ASP A 100 0.58 -16.79 20.03
C ASP A 100 -0.15 -18.01 19.43
N LYS A 101 -1.16 -17.72 18.60
CA LYS A 101 -2.10 -18.70 18.04
C LYS A 101 -2.47 -18.33 16.60
N ALA A 102 -2.73 -19.33 15.78
CA ALA A 102 -3.36 -19.16 14.48
C ALA A 102 -4.68 -19.94 14.40
N GLU A 103 -5.63 -19.38 13.67
CA GLU A 103 -6.95 -19.95 13.44
C GLU A 103 -7.24 -19.88 11.94
N ILE A 104 -7.47 -21.02 11.30
CA ILE A 104 -7.52 -21.09 9.83
C ILE A 104 -8.83 -21.74 9.37
N GLU A 105 -9.63 -20.96 8.63
CA GLU A 105 -10.98 -21.37 8.20
C GLU A 105 -11.00 -22.16 6.89
N VAL A 106 -10.03 -21.93 6.01
CA VAL A 106 -10.04 -22.38 4.61
C VAL A 106 -8.74 -23.09 4.26
N ALA A 107 -8.83 -24.23 3.59
CA ALA A 107 -7.70 -24.91 2.98
C ALA A 107 -7.58 -24.52 1.50
N ASP A 108 -6.55 -23.77 1.18
CA ASP A 108 -6.09 -23.44 -0.17
C ASP A 108 -4.55 -23.51 -0.18
N GLU A 109 -3.94 -23.32 -1.35
CA GLU A 109 -2.49 -23.28 -1.49
C GLU A 109 -1.81 -22.44 -0.40
N TYR A 110 -2.27 -21.20 -0.24
CA TYR A 110 -1.62 -20.23 0.62
C TYR A 110 -1.78 -20.57 2.08
N SER A 111 -3.00 -20.91 2.53
CA SER A 111 -3.23 -21.24 3.93
C SER A 111 -2.51 -22.51 4.36
N ILE A 112 -2.37 -23.51 3.46
CA ILE A 112 -1.58 -24.72 3.70
C ILE A 112 -0.09 -24.40 3.80
N VAL A 113 0.46 -23.60 2.90
CA VAL A 113 1.87 -23.18 2.94
C VAL A 113 2.16 -22.38 4.22
N ILE A 114 1.28 -21.45 4.59
CA ILE A 114 1.40 -20.69 5.84
C ILE A 114 1.38 -21.62 7.05
N ALA A 115 0.47 -22.58 7.10
CA ALA A 115 0.41 -23.55 8.19
C ALA A 115 1.71 -24.36 8.31
N LYS A 116 2.29 -24.80 7.19
CA LYS A 116 3.60 -25.48 7.16
C LYS A 116 4.72 -24.59 7.71
N ILE A 117 4.79 -23.32 7.31
CA ILE A 117 5.78 -22.36 7.83
C ILE A 117 5.64 -22.17 9.33
N ILE A 118 4.41 -21.93 9.80
CA ILE A 118 4.11 -21.72 11.22
C ILE A 118 4.56 -22.94 12.05
N LEU A 119 4.19 -24.15 11.63
CA LEU A 119 4.55 -25.38 12.34
C LEU A 119 6.06 -25.64 12.36
N LYS A 120 6.76 -25.30 11.28
CA LYS A 120 8.19 -25.55 11.11
C LYS A 120 9.07 -24.52 11.82
N HIS A 121 8.64 -23.26 11.89
CA HIS A 121 9.51 -22.13 12.26
C HIS A 121 9.06 -21.32 13.48
N THR A 122 7.93 -21.65 14.09
CA THR A 122 7.42 -20.95 15.28
C THR A 122 6.97 -21.96 16.34
N ASP A 123 6.47 -21.47 17.48
CA ASP A 123 5.79 -22.27 18.51
C ASP A 123 4.26 -22.10 18.51
N ILE A 124 3.73 -21.35 17.54
CA ILE A 124 2.30 -21.05 17.41
C ILE A 124 1.49 -22.36 17.28
N ILE A 125 0.36 -22.40 17.97
CA ILE A 125 -0.66 -23.45 17.85
C ILE A 125 -1.66 -23.04 16.77
N ILE A 126 -1.96 -23.96 15.86
CA ILE A 126 -2.91 -23.76 14.78
C ILE A 126 -4.19 -24.54 15.08
N ASN A 127 -5.31 -23.85 15.12
CA ASN A 127 -6.64 -24.45 15.07
C ASN A 127 -7.21 -24.31 13.66
N TYR A 128 -7.75 -25.37 13.09
CA TYR A 128 -8.35 -25.34 11.75
C TYR A 128 -9.72 -26.00 11.70
N THR A 129 -10.56 -25.58 10.76
CA THR A 129 -11.91 -26.15 10.56
C THR A 129 -12.06 -26.93 9.25
N ASP A 130 -11.28 -26.59 8.22
CA ASP A 130 -11.34 -27.25 6.92
C ASP A 130 -10.59 -28.59 6.96
N GLU A 131 -11.28 -29.70 6.72
CA GLU A 131 -10.67 -31.03 6.84
C GLU A 131 -9.63 -31.33 5.76
N ARG A 132 -9.62 -30.59 4.66
CA ARG A 132 -8.65 -30.77 3.58
C ARG A 132 -7.22 -30.44 4.01
N PHE A 133 -7.03 -29.74 5.13
CA PHE A 133 -5.71 -29.58 5.74
C PHE A 133 -5.03 -30.92 6.06
N GLU A 134 -5.80 -31.93 6.46
CA GLU A 134 -5.29 -33.26 6.82
C GLU A 134 -4.74 -34.02 5.60
N TRP A 135 -5.05 -33.56 4.38
CA TRP A 135 -4.45 -34.10 3.16
C TRP A 135 -2.97 -33.70 3.03
N PHE A 136 -2.55 -32.62 3.68
CA PHE A 136 -1.19 -32.05 3.51
C PHE A 136 -0.38 -31.98 4.80
N ILE A 137 -1.05 -32.02 5.95
CA ILE A 137 -0.46 -31.83 7.27
C ILE A 137 -1.11 -32.79 8.26
N GLU A 138 -0.30 -33.68 8.82
CA GLU A 138 -0.76 -34.62 9.84
C GLU A 138 -1.16 -33.89 11.14
N PRO A 139 -2.31 -34.24 11.75
CA PRO A 139 -2.73 -33.71 13.04
C PRO A 139 -1.65 -33.87 14.12
N SER A 140 -1.51 -32.86 14.97
CA SER A 140 -0.52 -32.87 16.06
C SER A 140 -1.00 -32.05 17.25
N LYS A 141 -0.20 -32.02 18.33
CA LYS A 141 -0.49 -31.14 19.49
C LYS A 141 -0.50 -29.65 19.14
N ARG A 142 0.10 -29.27 18.01
CA ARG A 142 0.19 -27.88 17.52
C ARG A 142 -0.66 -27.63 16.27
N PHE A 143 -1.30 -28.66 15.72
CA PHE A 143 -2.14 -28.59 14.53
C PHE A 143 -3.43 -29.36 14.81
N VAL A 144 -4.46 -28.62 15.24
CA VAL A 144 -5.64 -29.18 15.91
C VAL A 144 -6.90 -28.86 15.12
N LYS A 145 -7.60 -29.88 14.63
CA LYS A 145 -8.96 -29.73 14.08
C LYS A 145 -9.92 -29.33 15.18
N VAL A 146 -10.75 -28.33 14.92
CA VAL A 146 -11.83 -27.91 15.80
C VAL A 146 -13.15 -27.81 15.02
N ASP A 147 -14.27 -28.07 15.67
CA ASP A 147 -15.59 -28.02 15.02
C ASP A 147 -16.00 -26.59 14.63
N SER A 148 -15.54 -25.61 15.40
CA SER A 148 -15.75 -24.20 15.13
C SER A 148 -14.65 -23.37 15.78
N LEU A 149 -14.39 -22.21 15.20
CA LEU A 149 -13.44 -21.26 15.76
C LEU A 149 -14.21 -20.16 16.52
N PRO A 150 -13.60 -19.54 17.55
CA PRO A 150 -14.21 -18.46 18.31
C PRO A 150 -14.69 -17.31 17.41
N ALA A 151 -15.81 -16.69 17.82
CA ALA A 151 -16.34 -15.50 17.19
C ALA A 151 -15.64 -14.21 17.69
N GLU A 152 -15.14 -14.24 18.93
CA GLU A 152 -14.44 -13.09 19.52
C GLU A 152 -13.06 -12.92 18.90
N LYS A 153 -12.69 -11.65 18.65
CA LYS A 153 -11.39 -11.31 18.10
C LYS A 153 -10.38 -11.13 19.22
N GLU A 154 -9.27 -11.86 19.12
CA GLU A 154 -8.11 -11.69 19.96
C GLU A 154 -6.96 -11.09 19.14
N LYS A 155 -6.30 -10.05 19.66
CA LYS A 155 -5.22 -9.37 18.91
C LYS A 155 -3.97 -10.25 18.73
N SER A 156 -3.73 -11.18 19.65
CA SER A 156 -2.61 -12.13 19.60
C SER A 156 -2.94 -13.41 18.82
N THR A 157 -4.11 -13.49 18.19
CA THR A 157 -4.51 -14.64 17.36
C THR A 157 -4.58 -14.23 15.91
N LEU A 158 -3.81 -14.89 15.03
CA LEU A 158 -3.90 -14.71 13.58
C LEU A 158 -5.06 -15.54 13.03
N ARG A 159 -6.12 -14.88 12.61
CA ARG A 159 -7.28 -15.49 11.96
C ARG A 159 -7.16 -15.41 10.44
N ILE A 160 -7.04 -16.55 9.77
CA ILE A 160 -7.00 -16.68 8.31
C ILE A 160 -8.35 -17.17 7.79
N THR A 161 -8.93 -16.43 6.85
CA THR A 161 -10.30 -16.61 6.37
C THR A 161 -10.33 -16.79 4.85
N ALA A 162 -11.47 -17.22 4.31
CA ALA A 162 -11.71 -17.22 2.86
C ALA A 162 -12.03 -15.81 2.30
N SER A 163 -12.18 -14.79 3.15
CA SER A 163 -12.55 -13.43 2.72
C SER A 163 -11.36 -12.69 2.13
N VAL A 164 -11.45 -12.32 0.86
CA VAL A 164 -10.46 -11.45 0.20
C VAL A 164 -10.57 -9.98 0.62
N TYR A 165 -11.60 -9.64 1.41
CA TYR A 165 -11.81 -8.28 1.93
C TYR A 165 -11.17 -8.05 3.30
N ASP A 166 -10.71 -9.12 3.96
CA ASP A 166 -9.97 -9.06 5.21
C ASP A 166 -8.50 -8.71 4.89
N ILE A 167 -8.26 -7.42 4.56
CA ILE A 167 -6.94 -6.92 4.06
C ILE A 167 -6.05 -6.42 5.20
N GLY A 168 -6.60 -6.14 6.37
CA GLY A 168 -5.92 -5.58 7.53
C GLY A 168 -5.46 -4.12 7.38
N TYR A 169 -4.94 -3.72 6.22
CA TYR A 169 -4.54 -2.35 5.92
C TYR A 169 -5.66 -1.31 6.11
N THR A 170 -6.87 -1.64 5.66
CA THR A 170 -8.04 -0.75 5.70
C THR A 170 -8.52 -0.48 7.13
N THR A 171 -8.45 -1.49 8.00
CA THR A 171 -8.89 -1.44 9.41
C THR A 171 -7.75 -1.18 10.38
N ARG A 172 -6.49 -1.21 9.91
CA ARG A 172 -5.27 -1.25 10.74
C ARG A 172 -5.28 -2.39 11.76
N ASP A 173 -5.84 -3.53 11.36
CA ASP A 173 -5.98 -4.73 12.18
C ASP A 173 -5.55 -5.95 11.36
N PHE A 174 -4.34 -6.43 11.62
CA PHE A 174 -3.75 -7.57 10.90
C PHE A 174 -3.96 -8.91 11.61
N SER A 175 -4.75 -8.96 12.69
CA SER A 175 -5.07 -10.22 13.38
C SER A 175 -6.17 -11.02 12.66
N ARG A 176 -6.83 -10.45 11.64
CA ARG A 176 -7.78 -11.16 10.78
C ARG A 176 -7.55 -10.83 9.31
N LEU A 177 -7.16 -11.83 8.52
CA LEU A 177 -6.76 -11.69 7.13
C LEU A 177 -7.40 -12.76 6.23
N GLY A 178 -7.58 -12.46 4.96
CA GLY A 178 -7.79 -13.50 3.93
C GLY A 178 -6.52 -14.32 3.73
N SER A 179 -6.62 -15.58 3.30
CA SER A 179 -5.46 -16.44 3.02
C SER A 179 -4.43 -15.79 2.10
N VAL A 180 -4.89 -15.20 1.00
CA VAL A 180 -4.05 -14.42 0.06
C VAL A 180 -3.34 -13.23 0.70
N ILE A 181 -3.99 -12.54 1.64
CA ILE A 181 -3.39 -11.38 2.30
C ILE A 181 -2.39 -11.84 3.36
N ALA A 182 -2.71 -12.88 4.14
CA ALA A 182 -1.78 -13.47 5.09
C ALA A 182 -0.52 -13.98 4.37
N PHE A 183 -0.69 -14.59 3.20
CA PHE A 183 0.43 -15.04 2.36
C PHE A 183 1.30 -13.89 1.89
N GLN A 184 0.69 -12.84 1.33
CA GLN A 184 1.42 -11.63 0.93
C GLN A 184 2.23 -11.04 2.09
N ASN A 185 1.68 -10.99 3.30
CA ASN A 185 2.39 -10.46 4.46
C ASN A 185 3.64 -11.27 4.82
N ILE A 186 3.63 -12.57 4.58
CA ILE A 186 4.77 -13.46 4.86
C ILE A 186 5.78 -13.44 3.70
N PHE A 187 5.32 -13.39 2.45
CA PHE A 187 6.14 -13.60 1.25
C PHE A 187 6.51 -12.33 0.47
N PHE A 188 6.08 -11.12 0.88
CA PHE A 188 6.31 -9.92 0.07
C PHE A 188 7.79 -9.63 -0.21
N TRP A 189 8.71 -10.02 0.68
CA TRP A 189 10.14 -9.86 0.44
C TRP A 189 10.63 -10.72 -0.72
N GLN A 190 10.16 -11.96 -0.83
CA GLN A 190 10.50 -12.82 -1.98
C GLN A 190 9.95 -12.27 -3.29
N ASP A 191 8.75 -11.70 -3.27
CA ASP A 191 8.15 -11.05 -4.44
C ASP A 191 9.02 -9.87 -4.91
N PHE A 192 9.43 -9.00 -4.00
CA PHE A 192 10.26 -7.83 -4.35
C PHE A 192 11.67 -8.18 -4.76
N MET A 193 12.23 -9.24 -4.19
CA MET A 193 13.54 -9.73 -4.59
C MET A 193 13.48 -10.57 -5.86
N GLU A 194 12.30 -10.93 -6.36
CA GLU A 194 12.12 -11.81 -7.53
C GLU A 194 12.92 -13.12 -7.38
N GLY A 195 13.01 -13.64 -6.15
CA GLY A 195 13.82 -14.82 -5.82
C GLY A 195 15.35 -14.62 -5.86
N LYS A 196 15.85 -13.41 -6.09
CA LYS A 196 17.28 -13.09 -6.10
C LYS A 196 17.84 -13.07 -4.67
N LYS A 197 19.03 -13.64 -4.49
CA LYS A 197 19.84 -13.57 -3.24
C LYS A 197 21.12 -12.78 -3.51
N GLY A 198 20.98 -11.48 -3.73
CA GLY A 198 22.12 -10.59 -4.01
C GLY A 198 22.72 -10.00 -2.73
N PRO A 199 23.97 -9.49 -2.77
CA PRO A 199 24.39 -8.49 -1.81
C PRO A 199 23.68 -7.17 -2.16
N PHE A 200 22.39 -7.09 -1.86
CA PHE A 200 21.61 -5.90 -2.13
C PHE A 200 22.16 -4.74 -1.31
N LYS A 201 22.26 -3.59 -1.94
CA LYS A 201 22.60 -2.31 -1.31
C LYS A 201 21.45 -1.32 -1.40
N TYR A 202 20.63 -1.46 -2.44
CA TYR A 202 19.68 -0.43 -2.81
C TYR A 202 18.27 -0.98 -3.05
N VAL A 203 17.29 -0.09 -2.88
CA VAL A 203 15.92 -0.30 -3.28
C VAL A 203 15.50 0.84 -4.22
N GLU A 204 15.27 0.53 -5.49
CA GLU A 204 14.75 1.47 -6.47
C GLU A 204 13.21 1.49 -6.37
N VAL A 205 12.66 2.67 -6.07
CA VAL A 205 11.23 2.87 -5.85
C VAL A 205 10.61 3.51 -7.08
N ALA A 206 9.64 2.84 -7.71
CA ALA A 206 8.79 3.46 -8.71
C ALA A 206 7.49 3.94 -8.08
N LEU A 207 7.24 5.25 -8.17
CA LEU A 207 5.97 5.85 -7.77
C LEU A 207 5.11 6.12 -8.99
N THR A 208 3.81 6.28 -8.77
CA THR A 208 2.88 6.65 -9.83
C THR A 208 2.92 8.16 -10.09
N GLN A 209 2.67 8.55 -11.34
CA GLN A 209 2.59 9.94 -11.80
C GLN A 209 1.43 10.75 -11.17
N ILE A 210 0.60 10.13 -10.32
CA ILE A 210 -0.49 10.82 -9.59
C ILE A 210 -0.07 11.32 -8.22
N ALA A 211 1.03 10.81 -7.67
CA ALA A 211 1.47 11.21 -6.35
C ALA A 211 1.83 12.70 -6.34
N GLY A 212 1.19 13.46 -5.45
CA GLY A 212 1.63 14.81 -5.13
C GLY A 212 2.94 14.77 -4.32
N ILE A 213 3.60 15.92 -4.18
CA ILE A 213 4.92 15.99 -3.54
C ILE A 213 4.94 15.38 -2.13
N GLY A 214 3.94 15.67 -1.29
CA GLY A 214 3.86 15.07 0.06
C GLY A 214 3.76 13.54 0.03
N GLY A 215 3.03 12.98 -0.94
CA GLY A 215 2.95 11.53 -1.13
C GLY A 215 4.28 10.92 -1.60
N ILE A 216 5.05 11.64 -2.42
CA ILE A 216 6.38 11.20 -2.85
C ILE A 216 7.33 11.16 -1.66
N LEU A 217 7.43 12.26 -0.91
CA LEU A 217 8.31 12.37 0.26
C LEU A 217 7.95 11.34 1.33
N SER A 218 6.65 11.16 1.62
CA SER A 218 6.16 10.17 2.58
C SER A 218 6.50 8.73 2.18
N ASN A 219 6.26 8.35 0.93
CA ASN A 219 6.53 6.97 0.49
C ASN A 219 8.02 6.67 0.42
N VAL A 220 8.84 7.60 -0.08
CA VAL A 220 10.30 7.41 -0.12
C VAL A 220 10.85 7.29 1.31
N SER A 221 10.44 8.18 2.22
CA SER A 221 10.85 8.11 3.64
C SER A 221 10.44 6.79 4.28
N MET A 222 9.20 6.37 4.09
CA MET A 222 8.70 5.10 4.63
C MET A 222 9.49 3.90 4.13
N ILE A 223 9.80 3.84 2.83
CA ILE A 223 10.56 2.71 2.25
C ILE A 223 12.00 2.74 2.74
N ASP A 224 12.63 3.91 2.77
CA ASP A 224 14.00 4.06 3.27
C ASP A 224 14.11 3.57 4.72
N ASN A 225 13.19 4.01 5.58
CA ASN A 225 13.07 3.54 6.96
C ASN A 225 12.83 2.03 7.06
N ALA A 226 12.02 1.48 6.15
CA ALA A 226 11.66 0.07 6.15
C ALA A 226 12.78 -0.86 5.68
N VAL A 227 13.69 -0.36 4.83
CA VAL A 227 14.77 -1.17 4.25
C VAL A 227 16.11 -0.94 4.97
N ALA A 228 16.24 0.16 5.72
CA ALA A 228 17.42 0.47 6.54
C ALA A 228 17.81 -0.65 7.53
N PRO A 229 16.89 -1.37 8.22
CA PRO A 229 17.26 -2.50 9.08
C PRO A 229 17.96 -3.65 8.34
N LYS A 230 17.71 -3.80 7.04
CA LYS A 230 18.42 -4.77 6.18
C LYS A 230 19.74 -4.21 5.61
N GLY A 231 20.11 -2.98 5.96
CA GLY A 231 21.32 -2.31 5.48
C GLY A 231 21.19 -1.73 4.07
N TYR A 232 19.96 -1.61 3.54
CA TYR A 232 19.71 -1.06 2.22
C TYR A 232 19.37 0.43 2.29
N MET A 233 19.55 1.13 1.17
CA MET A 233 19.12 2.52 1.00
C MET A 233 18.10 2.63 -0.14
N ALA A 234 17.01 3.35 0.10
CA ALA A 234 16.01 3.58 -0.93
C ALA A 234 16.37 4.80 -1.79
N TYR A 235 16.08 4.72 -3.08
CA TYR A 235 16.14 5.86 -3.99
C TYR A 235 14.98 5.83 -4.98
N LEU A 236 14.60 7.01 -5.46
CA LEU A 236 13.49 7.16 -6.39
C LEU A 236 13.95 6.82 -7.81
N LYS A 237 13.22 5.95 -8.51
CA LYS A 237 13.48 5.68 -9.93
C LYS A 237 13.46 6.98 -10.74
N PRO A 238 14.48 7.25 -11.57
CA PRO A 238 14.47 8.42 -12.46
C PRO A 238 13.19 8.49 -13.28
N ASP A 239 12.62 9.70 -13.38
CA ASP A 239 11.43 10.01 -14.19
C ASP A 239 10.16 9.19 -13.91
N CYS A 240 10.07 8.51 -12.75
CA CYS A 240 8.85 7.77 -12.40
C CYS A 240 7.71 8.66 -11.90
N THR A 241 7.99 9.89 -11.48
CA THR A 241 6.99 10.85 -10.97
C THR A 241 6.73 11.98 -11.96
N ARG A 242 5.68 12.76 -11.71
CA ARG A 242 5.35 13.94 -12.52
C ARG A 242 6.33 15.10 -12.32
N TYR A 243 7.12 15.05 -11.26
CA TYR A 243 8.15 16.01 -10.96
C TYR A 243 9.47 15.53 -11.55
N SER A 244 10.17 16.42 -12.26
CA SER A 244 11.49 16.09 -12.78
C SER A 244 12.47 15.87 -11.63
N GLN A 245 13.48 15.03 -11.87
CA GLN A 245 14.56 14.83 -10.91
C GLN A 245 15.26 16.16 -10.58
N GLU A 246 15.44 17.04 -11.57
CA GLU A 246 15.98 18.39 -11.36
C GLU A 246 15.16 19.21 -10.35
N LEU A 247 13.83 19.20 -10.45
CA LEU A 247 12.95 19.91 -9.52
C LEU A 247 13.06 19.29 -8.13
N LEU A 248 12.96 17.97 -8.04
CA LEU A 248 13.04 17.24 -6.77
C LEU A 248 14.37 17.52 -6.06
N SER A 249 15.50 17.34 -6.74
CA SER A 249 16.84 17.57 -6.22
C SER A 249 17.13 19.05 -5.92
N ARG A 250 16.39 19.99 -6.51
CA ARG A 250 16.53 21.43 -6.20
C ARG A 250 15.95 21.78 -4.83
N TYR A 251 14.86 21.14 -4.43
CA TYR A 251 14.11 21.49 -3.22
C TYR A 251 14.26 20.49 -2.08
N PHE A 252 14.47 19.21 -2.40
CA PHE A 252 14.43 18.12 -1.44
C PHE A 252 15.69 17.26 -1.51
N LYS A 253 16.11 16.76 -0.35
CA LYS A 253 17.13 15.73 -0.19
C LYS A 253 16.54 14.35 -0.46
N ILE A 254 16.08 14.13 -1.68
CA ILE A 254 15.71 12.80 -2.17
C ILE A 254 16.98 12.17 -2.75
N ASN A 255 17.30 10.96 -2.29
CA ASN A 255 18.48 10.22 -2.76
C ASN A 255 18.42 10.09 -4.29
N PRO A 256 19.39 10.66 -5.03
CA PRO A 256 19.51 10.35 -6.45
C PRO A 256 19.87 8.87 -6.59
N LYS A 257 19.69 8.33 -7.80
CA LYS A 257 20.21 7.01 -8.12
C LYS A 257 21.72 6.95 -7.83
N PRO A 258 22.18 6.05 -6.94
CA PRO A 258 23.61 5.88 -6.67
C PRO A 258 24.37 5.46 -7.93
N GLU A 259 25.61 5.93 -8.08
CA GLU A 259 26.44 5.63 -9.27
C GLU A 259 26.79 4.15 -9.40
N ASP A 260 26.91 3.43 -8.27
CA ASP A 260 27.19 1.99 -8.23
C ASP A 260 25.92 1.12 -8.16
N ALA A 261 24.72 1.70 -8.34
CA ALA A 261 23.49 0.93 -8.41
C ALA A 261 23.40 0.14 -9.73
N THR A 262 23.36 -1.19 -9.62
CA THR A 262 23.23 -2.16 -10.72
C THR A 262 22.01 -3.04 -10.51
N GLU A 263 21.60 -3.78 -11.54
CA GLU A 263 20.52 -4.76 -11.44
C GLU A 263 20.80 -5.84 -10.38
N ASP A 264 22.08 -6.23 -10.21
CA ASP A 264 22.48 -7.29 -9.28
C ASP A 264 22.50 -6.86 -7.80
N ASN A 265 22.57 -5.55 -7.51
CA ASN A 265 22.63 -5.02 -6.15
C ASN A 265 21.43 -4.14 -5.77
N THR A 266 20.41 -4.07 -6.62
CA THR A 266 19.24 -3.21 -6.44
C THR A 266 17.95 -4.03 -6.52
N ILE A 267 17.14 -3.95 -5.48
CA ILE A 267 15.76 -4.46 -5.45
C ILE A 267 14.86 -3.43 -6.11
N PHE A 268 13.94 -3.84 -6.98
CA PHE A 268 13.02 -2.91 -7.63
C PHE A 268 11.59 -3.11 -7.13
N ILE A 269 10.98 -2.03 -6.60
CA ILE A 269 9.57 -2.04 -6.19
C ILE A 269 8.73 -1.49 -7.36
N HIS A 270 8.18 -2.40 -8.18
CA HIS A 270 7.30 -2.07 -9.31
C HIS A 270 5.92 -1.59 -8.89
N GLU A 271 5.38 -2.18 -7.82
CA GLU A 271 4.04 -1.90 -7.36
C GLU A 271 4.06 -1.52 -5.90
N LEU A 272 4.30 -0.23 -5.65
CA LEU A 272 4.30 0.32 -4.30
C LEU A 272 3.02 -0.06 -3.51
N SER A 273 1.88 -0.16 -4.20
CA SER A 273 0.60 -0.58 -3.62
C SER A 273 0.70 -1.91 -2.86
N ILE A 274 1.48 -2.88 -3.35
CA ILE A 274 1.71 -4.16 -2.68
C ILE A 274 2.49 -3.94 -1.38
N PHE A 275 3.51 -3.09 -1.38
CA PHE A 275 4.31 -2.83 -0.19
C PHE A 275 3.49 -2.13 0.90
N VAL A 276 2.79 -1.05 0.55
CA VAL A 276 2.09 -0.21 1.54
C VAL A 276 0.88 -0.88 2.17
N THR A 277 0.35 -1.94 1.55
CA THR A 277 -0.76 -2.73 2.09
C THR A 277 -0.29 -3.87 3.01
N THR A 278 1.02 -4.15 3.08
CA THR A 278 1.57 -5.13 4.03
C THR A 278 1.62 -4.57 5.45
N TRP A 279 1.54 -5.46 6.42
CA TRP A 279 1.83 -5.22 7.83
C TRP A 279 3.21 -4.62 8.00
N TYR A 280 4.22 -5.16 7.30
CA TYR A 280 5.60 -4.69 7.41
C TYR A 280 5.73 -3.22 7.00
N GLY A 281 5.23 -2.85 5.82
CA GLY A 281 5.21 -1.46 5.37
C GLY A 281 4.46 -0.54 6.34
N CYS A 282 3.41 -1.04 6.99
CA CYS A 282 2.66 -0.29 8.00
C CYS A 282 3.38 -0.08 9.34
N GLN A 283 4.50 -0.78 9.61
CA GLN A 283 5.28 -0.58 10.83
C GLN A 283 6.16 0.67 10.76
N PHE A 284 6.43 1.17 9.55
CA PHE A 284 7.34 2.29 9.34
C PHE A 284 6.58 3.59 9.11
N PRO A 285 6.96 4.67 9.79
CA PRO A 285 6.26 5.93 9.63
C PRO A 285 6.59 6.54 8.28
N ALA A 286 5.57 7.11 7.64
CA ALA A 286 5.70 7.87 6.40
C ALA A 286 5.91 9.37 6.66
N ASN A 287 6.52 9.71 7.80
CA ASN A 287 6.80 11.07 8.20
C ASN A 287 8.17 11.52 7.70
N PHE A 288 8.32 12.83 7.59
CA PHE A 288 9.56 13.52 7.31
C PHE A 288 9.53 14.85 8.06
N ASP A 289 10.69 15.42 8.31
CA ASP A 289 10.85 16.72 8.96
C ASP A 289 11.58 17.71 8.03
N GLU A 290 11.91 18.90 8.53
CA GLU A 290 12.59 19.94 7.75
C GLU A 290 13.96 19.50 7.19
N SER A 291 14.54 18.42 7.73
CA SER A 291 15.81 17.88 7.22
C SER A 291 15.72 17.38 5.78
N ILE A 292 14.51 17.08 5.29
CA ILE A 292 14.25 16.69 3.91
C ILE A 292 14.40 17.86 2.92
N PHE A 293 14.35 19.11 3.38
CA PHE A 293 14.53 20.26 2.51
C PHE A 293 16.02 20.51 2.27
N ASN A 294 16.35 20.97 1.06
CA ASN A 294 17.66 21.53 0.81
C ASN A 294 17.87 22.82 1.60
N GLU A 295 19.12 23.09 2.01
CA GLU A 295 19.46 24.20 2.91
C GLU A 295 18.95 25.56 2.41
N LYS A 296 19.14 25.84 1.11
CA LYS A 296 18.63 27.07 0.50
C LYS A 296 17.11 27.16 0.59
N PHE A 297 16.40 26.07 0.27
CA PHE A 297 14.95 26.07 0.30
C PHE A 297 14.39 26.20 1.71
N ALA A 298 14.98 25.49 2.68
CA ALA A 298 14.64 25.63 4.09
C ALA A 298 14.84 27.08 4.58
N SER A 299 15.94 27.71 4.20
CA SER A 299 16.22 29.12 4.52
C SER A 299 15.19 30.07 3.88
N ASP A 300 14.84 29.85 2.62
CA ASP A 300 13.84 30.66 1.91
C ASP A 300 12.44 30.53 2.56
N LEU A 301 12.03 29.30 2.90
CA LEU A 301 10.77 29.02 3.61
C LEU A 301 10.74 29.69 4.98
N LYS A 302 11.84 29.62 5.74
CA LYS A 302 11.95 30.28 7.05
C LYS A 302 11.84 31.79 6.93
N HIS A 303 12.56 32.40 6.00
CA HIS A 303 12.48 33.85 5.77
C HIS A 303 11.06 34.28 5.38
N TYR A 304 10.40 33.49 4.53
CA TYR A 304 9.01 33.74 4.14
C TYR A 304 8.06 33.61 5.33
N ALA A 305 8.18 32.55 6.13
CA ALA A 305 7.39 32.34 7.34
C ALA A 305 7.56 33.50 8.34
N ASP A 306 8.79 33.91 8.60
CA ASP A 306 9.10 35.04 9.49
C ASP A 306 8.45 36.35 8.99
N ALA A 307 8.44 36.57 7.68
CA ALA A 307 7.83 37.77 7.08
C ALA A 307 6.29 37.79 7.19
N ILE A 308 5.62 36.65 7.03
CA ILE A 308 4.15 36.60 6.99
C ILE A 308 3.51 36.33 8.36
N ILE A 309 4.11 35.45 9.16
CA ILE A 309 3.65 35.09 10.50
C ILE A 309 4.11 36.19 11.46
N GLY A 310 5.40 36.51 11.44
CA GLY A 310 6.04 37.37 12.42
C GLY A 310 5.89 36.83 13.85
N GLY A 311 5.92 37.72 14.85
CA GLY A 311 5.69 37.35 16.25
C GLY A 311 4.21 37.12 16.63
N LYS A 312 3.32 36.87 15.66
CA LYS A 312 1.87 36.70 15.90
C LYS A 312 1.55 35.26 16.27
N LYS A 313 0.50 35.05 17.07
CA LYS A 313 -0.05 33.73 17.32
C LYS A 313 -0.95 33.34 16.14
N VAL A 314 -0.49 32.42 15.29
CA VAL A 314 -1.18 32.07 14.03
C VAL A 314 -1.71 30.64 14.08
N LEU A 315 -2.99 30.48 13.72
CA LEU A 315 -3.62 29.17 13.57
C LEU A 315 -3.35 28.62 12.16
N GLY A 316 -2.63 27.50 12.06
CA GLY A 316 -2.44 26.78 10.80
C GLY A 316 -3.65 25.94 10.44
N VAL A 317 -4.16 26.09 9.21
CA VAL A 317 -5.32 25.35 8.70
C VAL A 317 -4.98 24.78 7.33
N LEU A 318 -5.01 23.45 7.21
CA LEU A 318 -4.95 22.75 5.93
C LEU A 318 -6.36 22.31 5.51
N ALA A 319 -6.83 22.82 4.37
CA ALA A 319 -8.11 22.47 3.79
C ALA A 319 -7.91 21.85 2.41
N ARG A 320 -8.24 20.55 2.30
CA ARG A 320 -8.20 19.80 1.03
C ARG A 320 -9.56 19.87 0.35
N GLY A 321 -9.58 20.28 -0.92
CA GLY A 321 -10.77 20.46 -1.75
C GLY A 321 -10.61 19.81 -3.12
N THR A 322 -11.10 20.47 -4.18
CA THR A 322 -10.96 20.07 -5.58
C THR A 322 -11.18 18.59 -5.87
N ASP A 323 -10.12 17.83 -6.12
CA ASP A 323 -10.16 16.42 -6.44
C ASP A 323 -10.68 15.57 -5.27
N TYR A 324 -10.45 15.93 -4.01
CA TYR A 324 -11.07 15.26 -2.86
C TYR A 324 -12.60 15.40 -2.83
N ILE A 325 -13.13 16.48 -3.41
CA ILE A 325 -14.58 16.71 -3.52
C ILE A 325 -15.15 15.95 -4.73
N THR A 326 -14.41 15.88 -5.85
CA THR A 326 -14.91 15.29 -7.11
C THR A 326 -14.69 13.78 -7.21
N SER A 327 -13.62 13.26 -6.62
CA SER A 327 -13.20 11.86 -6.74
C SER A 327 -14.08 10.88 -5.95
N LYS A 328 -14.93 11.36 -5.04
CA LYS A 328 -15.74 10.52 -4.14
C LYS A 328 -14.91 9.41 -3.50
N LEU A 329 -13.66 9.73 -3.12
CA LEU A 329 -12.85 8.85 -2.30
C LEU A 329 -13.70 8.47 -1.08
N GLY A 330 -13.75 7.18 -0.74
CA GLY A 330 -14.71 6.62 0.22
C GLY A 330 -14.81 7.39 1.55
N ASN A 331 -15.81 7.06 2.37
CA ASN A 331 -16.18 7.85 3.56
C ASN A 331 -14.98 8.26 4.46
N ASP A 332 -13.97 7.40 4.60
CA ASP A 332 -12.80 7.62 5.46
C ASP A 332 -11.81 8.68 4.91
N ARG A 333 -11.97 9.09 3.65
CA ARG A 333 -11.17 10.14 2.99
C ARG A 333 -11.97 11.42 2.72
N LYS A 334 -13.19 11.51 3.27
CA LYS A 334 -14.03 12.70 3.16
C LYS A 334 -13.52 13.77 4.12
N HIS A 335 -12.96 14.84 3.57
CA HIS A 335 -12.53 16.00 4.35
C HIS A 335 -13.71 16.84 4.84
N ALA A 336 -13.46 17.61 5.91
CA ALA A 336 -14.42 18.56 6.45
C ALA A 336 -14.81 19.62 5.40
N THR A 337 -16.08 20.01 5.36
CA THR A 337 -16.52 21.11 4.48
C THR A 337 -16.02 22.45 5.01
N ALA A 338 -15.99 23.47 4.15
CA ALA A 338 -15.62 24.82 4.55
C ALA A 338 -16.49 25.33 5.72
N GLU A 339 -17.78 25.01 5.73
CA GLU A 339 -18.72 25.42 6.78
C GLU A 339 -18.41 24.76 8.13
N GLN A 340 -18.07 23.47 8.10
CA GLN A 340 -17.63 22.74 9.30
C GLN A 340 -16.32 23.32 9.83
N MET A 341 -15.34 23.58 8.94
CA MET A 341 -14.07 24.18 9.31
C MET A 341 -14.24 25.59 9.89
N ILE A 342 -15.08 26.44 9.29
CA ILE A 342 -15.33 27.80 9.79
C ILE A 342 -15.83 27.77 11.25
N THR A 343 -16.71 26.85 11.58
CA THR A 343 -17.26 26.71 12.95
C THR A 343 -16.14 26.39 13.95
N VAL A 344 -15.27 25.44 13.62
CA VAL A 344 -14.15 25.03 14.49
C VAL A 344 -13.07 26.11 14.57
N ILE A 345 -12.74 26.74 13.44
CA ILE A 345 -11.77 27.84 13.39
C ILE A 345 -12.24 28.99 14.29
N GLN A 346 -13.51 29.39 14.19
CA GLN A 346 -14.05 30.48 15.02
C GLN A 346 -13.92 30.14 16.51
N LYS A 347 -14.27 28.91 16.89
CA LYS A 347 -14.11 28.42 18.27
C LYS A 347 -12.66 28.56 18.76
N TRP A 348 -11.69 28.03 18.01
CA TRP A 348 -10.26 28.11 18.40
C TRP A 348 -9.73 29.55 18.40
N MET A 349 -10.15 30.39 17.45
CA MET A 349 -9.79 31.80 17.44
C MET A 349 -10.24 32.53 18.71
N ASP A 350 -11.44 32.22 19.22
CA ASP A 350 -12.01 32.87 20.40
C ASP A 350 -11.45 32.29 21.71
N GLU A 351 -11.31 30.97 21.81
CA GLU A 351 -10.84 30.27 23.02
C GLU A 351 -9.34 30.43 23.25
N ASP A 352 -8.54 30.31 22.19
CA ASP A 352 -7.08 30.27 22.28
C ASP A 352 -6.42 31.61 21.94
N GLY A 353 -7.17 32.62 21.50
CA GLY A 353 -6.68 33.97 21.26
C GLY A 353 -5.67 34.08 20.11
N TYR A 354 -5.97 33.46 18.97
CA TYR A 354 -5.15 33.58 17.75
C TYR A 354 -5.35 34.92 17.04
N ASP A 355 -4.26 35.51 16.51
CA ASP A 355 -4.26 36.78 15.79
C ASP A 355 -4.68 36.64 14.33
N LYS A 356 -4.22 35.57 13.68
CA LYS A 356 -4.35 35.29 12.24
C LYS A 356 -4.56 33.81 12.00
N ILE A 357 -5.01 33.49 10.79
CA ILE A 357 -5.15 32.12 10.28
C ILE A 357 -4.26 31.99 9.06
N PHE A 358 -3.35 31.02 9.06
CA PHE A 358 -2.61 30.62 7.86
C PHE A 358 -3.40 29.50 7.18
N LEU A 359 -3.98 29.78 6.01
CA LEU A 359 -4.83 28.84 5.28
C LEU A 359 -4.08 28.26 4.06
N ALA A 360 -3.75 26.98 4.14
CA ALA A 360 -3.26 26.18 3.04
C ALA A 360 -4.45 25.46 2.35
N THR A 361 -4.69 25.79 1.08
CA THR A 361 -5.74 25.17 0.25
C THR A 361 -5.40 25.36 -1.22
N GLU A 362 -5.55 24.29 -2.01
CA GLU A 362 -5.48 24.31 -3.48
C GLU A 362 -6.81 24.75 -4.11
N ASP A 363 -7.88 24.75 -3.32
CA ASP A 363 -9.25 25.05 -3.74
C ASP A 363 -9.60 26.53 -3.56
N ASP A 364 -9.98 27.17 -4.68
CA ASP A 364 -10.35 28.58 -4.71
C ASP A 364 -11.72 28.87 -4.06
N ASP A 365 -12.66 27.93 -4.15
CA ASP A 365 -13.99 28.06 -3.56
C ASP A 365 -13.89 28.02 -2.02
N ILE A 366 -13.05 27.13 -1.48
CA ILE A 366 -12.75 27.05 -0.04
C ILE A 366 -12.10 28.36 0.43
N LEU A 367 -11.07 28.85 -0.27
CA LEU A 367 -10.37 30.10 0.10
C LEU A 367 -11.35 31.27 0.18
N LYS A 368 -12.22 31.43 -0.82
CA LYS A 368 -13.22 32.51 -0.86
C LYS A 368 -14.18 32.45 0.33
N LYS A 369 -14.70 31.26 0.64
CA LYS A 369 -15.62 31.05 1.77
C LYS A 369 -14.97 31.38 3.11
N ILE A 370 -13.79 30.83 3.39
CA ILE A 370 -13.09 31.05 4.66
C ILE A 370 -12.64 32.51 4.79
N ARG A 371 -12.15 33.13 3.70
CA ARG A 371 -11.77 34.55 3.71
C ARG A 371 -12.96 35.49 3.96
N ALA A 372 -14.15 35.15 3.47
CA ALA A 372 -15.38 35.89 3.75
C ALA A 372 -15.79 35.76 5.23
N ALA A 373 -15.62 34.58 5.83
CA ALA A 373 -15.94 34.34 7.24
C ALA A 373 -14.95 35.04 8.20
N PHE A 374 -13.68 35.21 7.82
CA PHE A 374 -12.66 35.83 8.65
C PHE A 374 -11.96 37.04 7.96
N PRO A 375 -12.68 38.16 7.74
CA PRO A 375 -12.13 39.32 7.06
C PRO A 375 -10.84 39.83 7.71
N LYS A 376 -9.81 40.09 6.89
CA LYS A 376 -8.48 40.59 7.32
C LYS A 376 -7.69 39.68 8.27
N LYS A 377 -8.19 38.47 8.61
CA LYS A 377 -7.48 37.51 9.47
C LYS A 377 -6.75 36.40 8.69
N ILE A 378 -7.11 36.17 7.42
CA ILE A 378 -6.50 35.12 6.59
C ILE A 378 -5.18 35.56 5.99
N ILE A 379 -4.15 34.75 6.20
CA ILE A 379 -2.89 34.70 5.45
C ILE A 379 -3.00 33.49 4.52
N ALA A 380 -2.76 33.70 3.23
CA ALA A 380 -2.72 32.61 2.25
C ALA A 380 -1.65 32.95 1.21
N ILE A 381 -0.88 31.95 0.80
CA ILE A 381 0.17 32.13 -0.20
C ILE A 381 -0.47 32.53 -1.54
N SER A 382 0.16 33.49 -2.23
CA SER A 382 -0.25 33.87 -3.57
C SER A 382 0.10 32.75 -4.54
N GLN A 383 -0.91 32.04 -5.02
CA GLN A 383 -0.77 30.92 -5.96
C GLN A 383 -2.03 30.83 -6.81
N LYS A 384 -1.91 30.23 -7.99
CA LYS A 384 -3.07 29.95 -8.85
C LYS A 384 -3.83 28.74 -8.31
N ARG A 385 -5.07 28.95 -7.91
CA ARG A 385 -5.96 27.91 -7.37
C ARG A 385 -6.96 27.43 -8.42
N THR A 386 -7.49 26.23 -8.21
CA THR A 386 -8.51 25.63 -9.09
C THR A 386 -9.82 25.49 -8.32
N SER A 387 -10.94 25.78 -8.97
CA SER A 387 -12.27 25.53 -8.40
C SER A 387 -12.81 24.15 -8.80
N VAL A 388 -13.71 23.58 -8.01
CA VAL A 388 -14.42 22.33 -8.36
C VAL A 388 -15.17 22.48 -9.68
N LYS A 389 -15.71 23.67 -9.94
CA LYS A 389 -16.43 23.98 -11.19
C LYS A 389 -15.52 23.92 -12.41
N GLU A 390 -14.31 24.46 -12.32
CA GLU A 390 -13.34 24.42 -13.42
C GLU A 390 -12.87 23.00 -13.71
N LEU A 391 -12.60 22.23 -12.65
CA LEU A 391 -12.16 20.84 -12.76
C LEU A 391 -13.21 19.97 -13.48
N LYS A 392 -14.48 20.09 -13.06
CA LYS A 392 -15.62 19.44 -13.73
C LYS A 392 -15.80 19.90 -15.17
N LYS A 393 -15.66 21.21 -15.45
CA LYS A 393 -15.79 21.75 -16.81
C LYS A 393 -14.74 21.18 -17.77
N ALA A 394 -13.55 20.85 -17.27
CA ALA A 394 -12.48 20.23 -18.05
C ALA A 394 -12.65 18.70 -18.21
N GLY A 395 -13.73 18.12 -17.67
CA GLY A 395 -13.92 16.66 -17.62
C GLY A 395 -12.78 15.95 -16.90
N ALA A 396 -12.19 16.58 -15.88
CA ALA A 396 -11.16 16.00 -15.04
C ALA A 396 -11.77 15.61 -13.69
N VAL A 397 -11.27 14.51 -13.11
CA VAL A 397 -11.65 14.05 -11.76
C VAL A 397 -10.52 14.32 -10.77
N LEU A 398 -9.27 14.25 -11.22
CA LEU A 398 -8.07 14.53 -10.45
C LEU A 398 -7.43 15.86 -10.88
N LEU A 399 -6.77 16.56 -9.94
CA LEU A 399 -6.06 17.80 -10.24
C LEU A 399 -4.91 17.56 -11.24
N ASN A 400 -4.22 16.43 -11.10
CA ASN A 400 -3.17 16.02 -12.01
C ASN A 400 -3.66 15.91 -13.47
N ASP A 401 -4.84 15.30 -13.68
CA ASP A 401 -5.42 15.16 -15.02
C ASP A 401 -5.82 16.53 -15.60
N TYR A 402 -6.30 17.44 -14.75
CA TYR A 402 -6.62 18.80 -15.15
C TYR A 402 -5.37 19.58 -15.61
N GLU A 403 -4.27 19.47 -14.86
CA GLU A 403 -3.00 20.11 -15.18
C GLU A 403 -2.41 19.60 -16.49
N ALA A 404 -2.36 18.26 -16.65
CA ALA A 404 -1.87 17.61 -17.85
C ALA A 404 -2.69 17.93 -19.11
N LYS A 405 -4.02 18.14 -18.97
CA LYS A 405 -4.89 18.57 -20.08
C LYS A 405 -4.68 20.03 -20.48
N LYS A 406 -4.28 20.90 -19.55
CA LYS A 406 -4.15 22.34 -19.81
C LYS A 406 -2.76 22.78 -20.25
N ARG A 407 -1.72 22.05 -19.89
CA ARG A 407 -0.33 22.46 -20.08
C ARG A 407 0.50 21.27 -20.53
N SER A 408 1.53 21.55 -21.32
CA SER A 408 2.53 20.58 -21.74
C SER A 408 3.92 21.22 -21.76
N GLY A 409 4.97 20.40 -21.80
CA GLY A 409 6.35 20.87 -21.87
C GLY A 409 6.73 21.79 -20.70
N GLN A 410 7.43 22.89 -21.00
CA GLN A 410 7.94 23.82 -19.98
C GLN A 410 6.81 24.47 -19.16
N ALA A 411 5.68 24.81 -19.79
CA ALA A 411 4.56 25.44 -19.08
C ALA A 411 3.96 24.53 -17.99
N LEU A 412 4.01 23.21 -18.18
CA LEU A 412 3.61 22.25 -17.16
C LEU A 412 4.65 22.19 -16.03
N LYS A 413 5.94 22.15 -16.37
CA LYS A 413 7.04 22.15 -15.38
C LYS A 413 7.00 23.39 -14.49
N ASP A 414 6.86 24.57 -15.07
CA ASP A 414 6.77 25.84 -14.33
C ASP A 414 5.57 25.85 -13.38
N ALA A 415 4.42 25.31 -13.82
CA ALA A 415 3.23 25.22 -12.98
C ALA A 415 3.38 24.19 -11.84
N LEU A 416 4.05 23.06 -12.09
CA LEU A 416 4.35 22.07 -11.07
C LEU A 416 5.34 22.61 -10.04
N GLU A 417 6.34 23.38 -10.46
CA GLU A 417 7.29 24.04 -9.56
C GLU A 417 6.59 25.10 -8.71
N ASP A 418 5.80 25.99 -9.33
CA ASP A 418 5.02 27.02 -8.63
C ASP A 418 4.09 26.40 -7.58
N THR A 419 3.38 25.33 -7.93
CA THR A 419 2.49 24.64 -6.98
C THR A 419 3.27 23.91 -5.88
N THR A 420 4.46 23.35 -6.17
CA THR A 420 5.26 22.61 -5.17
C THR A 420 5.89 23.54 -4.14
N VAL A 421 6.33 24.72 -4.56
CA VAL A 421 7.00 25.69 -3.67
C VAL A 421 6.00 26.48 -2.83
N ASN A 422 4.78 26.69 -3.34
CA ASN A 422 3.78 27.56 -2.71
C ASN A 422 2.65 26.83 -1.98
N TYR A 423 2.59 25.50 -2.05
CA TYR A 423 1.62 24.65 -1.36
C TYR A 423 2.29 23.97 -0.17
#